data_AF-A0A6J4L580-F1
#
_entry.id   AF-A0A6J4L580-F1
#
_cell.length_a   1.000
_cell.length_b   1.000
_cell.length_c   1.000
_cell.angle_alpha   90.00
_cell.angle_beta   90.00
_cell.angle_gamma   90.00
#
_symmetry.space_group_name_H-M   'P 1'
#
loop_
_entity.id
_entity.type
_entity.pdbx_description
1 polymer ?
#
loop_
_entity_poly.entity_id
_entity_poly.type
_entity_poly.pdbx_seq_one_letter_code
_entity_poly.pdbx_strand_id
1 'polypeptide(L)'
;MNVERTNSLNHREELTVNFPQELCTDCQALEARFAVIVDHMAEAFISINSEWHCTYVNHKAEQLLNSPRQHLIGKTIWTVFAVDLTSELYQHFHRAIATQTAIEFEEHYPSLNKWLRIRLIKSEDGLLIYFQDTTETSQIDRQLKAEIAKCQQVEATLQKEQ
;
A
#
# COMPACT_ATOMS: atom_id res chain seq x y z
N MET A 1 -74.10 -27.41 32.08
CA MET A 1 -73.23 -28.57 31.79
C MET A 1 -71.99 -28.06 31.07
N ASN A 2 -70.81 -28.43 31.60
CA ASN A 2 -69.43 -28.28 31.10
C ASN A 2 -68.90 -26.84 30.86
N VAL A 3 -68.04 -26.25 31.70
CA VAL A 3 -66.69 -26.60 32.25
C VAL A 3 -65.56 -25.94 31.43
N GLU A 4 -64.95 -24.92 32.06
CA GLU A 4 -63.53 -24.55 32.12
C GLU A 4 -62.62 -24.67 30.87
N ARG A 5 -61.96 -23.57 30.47
CA ARG A 5 -60.61 -23.21 30.97
C ARG A 5 -60.07 -21.98 30.25
N THR A 6 -59.55 -21.07 31.06
CA THR A 6 -58.50 -20.12 30.71
C THR A 6 -57.31 -20.83 30.05
N ASN A 7 -56.79 -20.31 28.95
CA ASN A 7 -55.35 -20.28 28.74
C ASN A 7 -54.94 -19.27 27.67
N SER A 8 -54.16 -18.29 28.12
CA SER A 8 -53.21 -17.50 27.36
C SER A 8 -52.45 -18.34 26.35
N LEU A 9 -52.14 -17.80 25.16
CA LEU A 9 -50.93 -18.15 24.40
C LEU A 9 -50.66 -17.09 23.30
N ASN A 10 -49.69 -16.24 23.62
CA ASN A 10 -48.62 -15.65 22.79
C ASN A 10 -49.03 -14.94 21.48
N HIS A 11 -49.03 -13.60 21.46
CA HIS A 11 -47.82 -12.80 21.19
C HIS A 11 -46.96 -13.38 20.07
N ARG A 12 -47.21 -12.88 18.87
CA ARG A 12 -46.21 -12.87 17.81
C ARG A 12 -46.17 -11.45 17.25
N GLU A 13 -45.62 -10.54 18.05
CA GLU A 13 -45.03 -9.33 17.51
C GLU A 13 -43.90 -9.78 16.59
N GLU A 14 -44.06 -9.55 15.30
CA GLU A 14 -42.99 -9.69 14.32
C GLU A 14 -41.91 -8.67 14.71
N LEU A 15 -40.87 -9.15 15.40
CA LEU A 15 -39.63 -8.43 15.59
C LEU A 15 -39.01 -8.21 14.21
N THR A 16 -39.42 -7.13 13.55
CA THR A 16 -38.63 -6.52 12.49
C THR A 16 -37.38 -5.99 13.19
N VAL A 17 -36.32 -6.78 13.16
CA VAL A 17 -35.00 -6.32 13.56
C VAL A 17 -34.61 -5.26 12.55
N ASN A 18 -34.99 -4.00 12.81
CA ASN A 18 -34.42 -2.86 12.13
C ASN A 18 -32.96 -2.83 12.56
N PHE A 19 -32.08 -3.42 11.74
CA PHE A 19 -30.66 -3.15 11.82
C PHE A 19 -30.50 -1.62 11.72
N PRO A 20 -29.85 -0.96 12.70
CA PRO A 20 -29.78 0.48 12.72
C PRO A 20 -28.98 0.96 11.50
N GLN A 21 -29.67 1.62 10.56
CA GLN A 21 -29.08 2.24 9.36
C GLN A 21 -28.03 3.32 9.72
N GLU A 22 -28.05 3.83 10.96
CA GLU A 22 -27.12 4.85 11.47
C GLU A 22 -25.68 4.34 11.56
N LEU A 23 -25.43 3.10 12.03
CA LEU A 23 -24.06 2.55 12.13
C LEU A 23 -23.38 2.39 10.75
N CYS A 24 -24.16 2.12 9.70
CA CYS A 24 -23.63 1.92 8.35
C CYS A 24 -23.21 3.25 7.70
N THR A 25 -23.96 4.33 7.99
CA THR A 25 -23.71 5.66 7.40
C THR A 25 -22.41 6.26 7.95
N ASP A 26 -22.16 6.11 9.25
CA ASP A 26 -20.94 6.61 9.89
C ASP A 26 -19.69 5.86 9.42
N CYS A 27 -19.76 4.53 9.25
CA CYS A 27 -18.67 3.73 8.67
C CYS A 27 -18.35 4.15 7.23
N GLN A 28 -19.38 4.33 6.40
CA GLN A 28 -19.21 4.76 5.01
C GLN A 28 -18.64 6.19 4.92
N ALA A 29 -19.06 7.09 5.79
CA ALA A 29 -18.54 8.45 5.85
C ALA A 29 -17.06 8.48 6.28
N LEU A 30 -16.66 7.62 7.22
CA LEU A 30 -15.27 7.52 7.67
C LEU A 30 -14.36 6.96 6.56
N GLU A 31 -14.80 5.90 5.88
CA GLU A 31 -14.08 5.32 4.73
C GLU A 31 -13.92 6.33 3.59
N ALA A 32 -14.99 7.05 3.25
CA ALA A 32 -14.96 8.09 2.22
C ALA A 32 -13.98 9.22 2.59
N ARG A 33 -13.94 9.63 3.86
CA ARG A 33 -12.99 10.63 4.34
C ARG A 33 -11.55 10.14 4.28
N PHE A 34 -11.30 8.89 4.64
CA PHE A 34 -9.97 8.29 4.54
C PHE A 34 -9.51 8.22 3.08
N ALA A 35 -10.39 7.79 2.17
CA ALA A 35 -10.11 7.76 0.74
C ALA A 35 -9.71 9.15 0.23
N VAL A 36 -10.47 10.19 0.55
CA VAL A 36 -10.16 11.58 0.15
C VAL A 36 -8.79 12.03 0.65
N ILE A 37 -8.45 11.76 1.92
CA ILE A 37 -7.15 12.16 2.48
C ILE A 37 -6.01 11.49 1.72
N VAL A 38 -6.10 10.18 1.51
CA VAL A 38 -5.06 9.39 0.86
C VAL A 38 -4.95 9.72 -0.64
N ASP A 39 -6.06 10.08 -1.29
CA ASP A 39 -6.08 10.46 -2.70
C ASP A 39 -5.38 11.80 -2.97
N HIS A 40 -5.34 12.67 -1.95
CA HIS A 40 -4.61 13.94 -2.00
C HIS A 40 -3.18 13.87 -1.44
N MET A 41 -2.70 12.69 -1.03
CA MET A 41 -1.30 12.51 -0.62
C MET A 41 -0.36 12.67 -1.83
N ALA A 42 0.78 13.33 -1.60
CA ALA A 42 1.80 13.53 -2.63
C ALA A 42 2.53 12.23 -3.03
N GLU A 43 2.47 11.22 -2.17
CA GLU A 43 3.09 9.90 -2.35
C GLU A 43 2.08 8.90 -2.92
N ALA A 44 2.59 7.92 -3.66
CA ALA A 44 1.78 6.82 -4.13
C ALA A 44 1.49 5.85 -2.98
N PHE A 45 0.25 5.39 -2.89
CA PHE A 45 -0.23 4.54 -1.82
C PHE A 45 -1.06 3.37 -2.36
N ILE A 46 -0.76 2.18 -1.85
CA ILE A 46 -1.50 0.94 -2.09
C ILE A 46 -1.74 0.24 -0.76
N SER A 47 -2.97 -0.21 -0.55
CA SER A 47 -3.30 -1.16 0.52
C SER A 47 -3.53 -2.54 -0.09
N ILE A 48 -3.03 -3.58 0.57
CA ILE A 48 -3.28 -4.97 0.21
C ILE A 48 -3.83 -5.74 1.41
N ASN A 49 -4.65 -6.75 1.15
CA ASN A 49 -5.12 -7.67 2.17
C ASN A 49 -4.10 -8.77 2.48
N SER A 50 -4.41 -9.63 3.45
CA SER A 50 -3.57 -10.78 3.83
C SER A 50 -3.37 -11.83 2.73
N GLU A 51 -4.19 -11.80 1.67
CA GLU A 51 -4.04 -12.64 0.47
C GLU A 51 -3.22 -11.97 -0.64
N TRP A 52 -2.57 -10.83 -0.34
CA TRP A 52 -1.77 -10.04 -1.27
C TRP A 52 -2.55 -9.35 -2.40
N HIS A 53 -3.87 -9.28 -2.30
CA HIS A 53 -4.72 -8.58 -3.24
C HIS A 53 -4.81 -7.09 -2.90
N CYS A 54 -4.66 -6.23 -3.90
CA CYS A 54 -4.82 -4.78 -3.74
C CYS A 54 -6.28 -4.44 -3.40
N THR A 55 -6.49 -3.83 -2.24
CA THR A 55 -7.81 -3.38 -1.75
C THR A 55 -8.02 -1.89 -1.99
N TYR A 56 -6.96 -1.10 -2.04
CA TYR A 56 -7.02 0.33 -2.30
C TYR A 56 -5.79 0.81 -3.07
N VAL A 57 -5.99 1.78 -3.97
CA VAL A 57 -4.95 2.43 -4.76
C VAL A 57 -5.32 3.90 -4.91
N ASN A 58 -4.41 4.82 -4.56
CA ASN A 58 -4.64 6.25 -4.73
C ASN A 58 -4.29 6.74 -6.14
N HIS A 59 -4.77 7.92 -6.52
CA HIS A 59 -4.53 8.50 -7.84
C HIS A 59 -3.05 8.65 -8.16
N LYS A 60 -2.23 8.98 -7.16
CA LYS A 60 -0.79 9.12 -7.34
C LYS A 60 -0.12 7.79 -7.73
N ALA A 61 -0.56 6.67 -7.15
CA ALA A 61 -0.11 5.34 -7.53
C ALA A 61 -0.54 4.98 -8.96
N GLU A 62 -1.74 5.34 -9.39
CA GLU A 62 -2.18 5.14 -10.78
C GLU A 62 -1.25 5.85 -11.77
N GLN A 63 -0.93 7.12 -11.48
CA GLN A 63 -0.03 7.94 -12.30
C GLN A 63 1.38 7.34 -12.35
N LEU A 64 1.90 6.88 -11.22
CA LEU A 64 3.27 6.39 -11.11
C LEU A 64 3.44 4.99 -11.74
N LEU A 65 2.46 4.12 -11.58
CA LEU A 65 2.42 2.78 -12.18
C LEU A 65 1.90 2.77 -13.62
N ASN A 66 1.49 3.93 -14.14
CA ASN A 66 0.87 4.10 -15.45
C ASN A 66 -0.27 3.09 -15.70
N SER A 67 -1.04 2.78 -14.65
CA SER A 67 -2.06 1.75 -14.65
C SER A 67 -3.28 2.24 -13.87
N PRO A 68 -4.50 2.18 -14.44
CA PRO A 68 -5.70 2.66 -13.75
C PRO A 68 -6.05 1.73 -12.58
N ARG A 69 -6.57 2.29 -11.48
CA ARG A 69 -6.96 1.56 -10.26
C ARG A 69 -7.84 0.36 -10.54
N GLN A 70 -8.74 0.46 -11.53
CA GLN A 70 -9.66 -0.62 -11.91
C GLN A 70 -8.93 -1.91 -12.35
N HIS A 71 -7.71 -1.79 -12.87
CA HIS A 71 -6.89 -2.93 -13.25
C HIS A 71 -5.96 -3.40 -12.13
N LEU A 72 -5.79 -2.59 -11.08
CA LEU A 72 -4.91 -2.88 -9.94
C LEU A 72 -5.67 -3.49 -8.77
N ILE A 73 -6.88 -3.00 -8.49
CA ILE A 73 -7.74 -3.50 -7.42
C ILE A 73 -8.10 -4.97 -7.68
N GLY A 74 -7.98 -5.80 -6.65
CA GLY A 74 -8.20 -7.24 -6.71
C GLY A 74 -7.10 -8.04 -7.40
N LYS A 75 -6.07 -7.39 -7.96
CA LYS A 75 -4.87 -8.10 -8.45
C LYS A 75 -3.87 -8.30 -7.33
N THR A 76 -3.06 -9.35 -7.48
CA THR A 76 -1.98 -9.63 -6.57
C THR A 76 -0.83 -8.65 -6.78
N ILE A 77 -0.23 -8.17 -5.69
CA ILE A 77 0.87 -7.20 -5.71
C ILE A 77 2.06 -7.66 -6.58
N TRP A 78 2.30 -8.97 -6.65
CA TRP A 78 3.34 -9.58 -7.48
C TRP A 78 3.13 -9.35 -8.97
N THR A 79 1.88 -9.37 -9.44
CA THR A 79 1.53 -9.07 -10.83
C THR A 79 1.64 -7.58 -11.11
N VAL A 80 1.28 -6.73 -10.16
CA VAL A 80 1.32 -5.26 -10.30
C VAL A 80 2.74 -4.76 -10.46
N PHE A 81 3.65 -5.21 -9.60
CA PHE A 81 5.06 -4.82 -9.67
C PHE A 81 5.91 -5.72 -10.58
N ALA A 82 5.30 -6.72 -11.24
CA ALA A 82 5.99 -7.74 -12.02
C ALA A 82 7.20 -8.33 -11.26
N VAL A 83 7.00 -8.64 -9.98
CA VAL A 83 8.04 -9.09 -9.06
C VAL A 83 8.16 -10.61 -9.15
N ASP A 84 9.36 -11.08 -9.46
CA ASP A 84 9.69 -12.49 -9.33
C ASP A 84 9.76 -12.90 -7.85
N LEU A 85 9.31 -14.12 -7.55
CA LEU A 85 9.32 -14.71 -6.20
C LEU A 85 10.73 -14.78 -5.57
N THR A 86 11.78 -14.68 -6.39
CA THR A 86 13.18 -14.67 -5.95
C THR A 86 13.76 -13.27 -5.73
N SER A 87 13.01 -12.21 -6.04
CA SER A 87 13.46 -10.84 -5.89
C SER A 87 13.64 -10.46 -4.43
N GLU A 88 14.57 -9.54 -4.16
CA GLU A 88 14.71 -8.92 -2.84
C GLU A 88 13.40 -8.25 -2.39
N LEU A 89 12.61 -7.73 -3.34
CA LEU A 89 11.29 -7.18 -3.04
C LEU A 89 10.39 -8.19 -2.35
N TYR A 90 10.33 -9.42 -2.87
CA TYR A 90 9.52 -10.48 -2.26
C TYR A 90 9.95 -10.73 -0.82
N GLN A 91 11.26 -10.79 -0.56
CA GLN A 91 11.79 -10.96 0.79
C GLN A 91 11.45 -9.78 1.71
N HIS A 92 11.51 -8.54 1.22
CA HIS A 92 11.13 -7.35 1.99
C HIS A 92 9.65 -7.38 2.38
N PHE A 93 8.76 -7.75 1.47
CA PHE A 93 7.32 -7.89 1.73
C PHE A 93 7.03 -8.94 2.80
N HIS A 94 7.62 -10.12 2.69
CA HIS A 94 7.47 -11.17 3.69
C HIS A 94 8.10 -10.79 5.04
N ARG A 95 9.25 -10.11 5.03
CA ARG A 95 9.91 -9.65 6.24
C ARG A 95 9.07 -8.59 6.96
N ALA A 96 8.50 -7.63 6.25
CA ALA A 96 7.67 -6.58 6.85
C ALA A 96 6.46 -7.18 7.59
N ILE A 97 5.87 -8.25 7.05
CA ILE A 97 4.80 -8.99 7.74
C ILE A 97 5.34 -9.73 8.96
N ALA A 98 6.45 -10.45 8.83
CA ALA A 98 7.00 -11.27 9.90
C ALA A 98 7.54 -10.46 11.08
N THR A 99 8.17 -9.31 10.82
CA THR A 99 8.77 -8.47 11.86
C THR A 99 7.79 -7.46 12.45
N GLN A 100 6.67 -7.21 11.78
CA GLN A 100 5.71 -6.13 12.12
C GLN A 100 6.37 -4.75 12.22
N THR A 101 7.55 -4.58 11.63
CA THR A 101 8.27 -3.31 11.58
C THR A 101 8.16 -2.71 10.20
N ALA A 102 8.13 -1.37 10.15
CA ALA A 102 8.18 -0.67 8.88
C ALA A 102 9.53 -0.95 8.20
N ILE A 103 9.51 -1.39 6.95
CA ILE A 103 10.71 -1.61 6.13
C ILE A 103 10.69 -0.56 5.03
N GLU A 104 11.80 0.16 4.87
CA GLU A 104 11.98 1.16 3.84
C GLU A 104 13.25 0.84 3.05
N PHE A 105 13.14 0.91 1.73
CA PHE A 105 14.25 0.68 0.80
C PHE A 105 14.04 1.48 -0.47
N GLU A 106 15.10 1.71 -1.23
CA GLU A 106 15.07 2.43 -2.50
C GLU A 106 15.68 1.56 -3.60
N GLU A 107 14.95 1.37 -4.69
CA GLU A 107 15.38 0.52 -5.80
C GLU A 107 15.04 1.15 -7.15
N HIS A 108 15.88 0.88 -8.14
CA HIS A 108 15.59 1.23 -9.52
C HIS A 108 14.59 0.25 -10.12
N TYR A 109 13.48 0.75 -10.65
CA TYR A 109 12.51 -0.03 -11.40
C TYR A 109 12.73 0.17 -12.90
N PRO A 110 13.37 -0.79 -13.61
CA PRO A 110 13.67 -0.63 -15.03
C PRO A 110 12.42 -0.47 -15.89
N SER A 111 11.34 -1.18 -15.55
CA SER A 111 10.06 -1.14 -16.26
C SER A 111 9.42 0.25 -16.29
N LEU A 112 9.70 1.06 -15.27
CA LEU A 112 9.19 2.43 -15.14
C LEU A 112 10.28 3.48 -15.40
N ASN A 113 11.54 3.05 -15.57
CA ASN A 113 12.73 3.90 -15.64
C ASN A 113 12.79 4.94 -14.52
N LYS A 114 12.46 4.52 -13.29
CA LYS A 114 12.32 5.39 -12.11
C LYS A 114 13.00 4.78 -10.90
N TRP A 115 13.52 5.64 -10.03
CA TRP A 115 13.95 5.25 -8.69
C TRP A 115 12.75 5.37 -7.76
N LEU A 116 12.38 4.25 -7.14
CA LEU A 116 11.26 4.20 -6.24
C LEU A 116 11.77 3.93 -4.83
N ARG A 117 11.47 4.86 -3.93
CA ARG A 117 11.57 4.61 -2.50
C ARG A 117 10.28 3.97 -2.04
N ILE A 118 10.36 2.76 -1.51
CA ILE A 118 9.21 1.96 -1.09
C ILE A 118 9.27 1.78 0.42
N ARG A 119 8.14 2.01 1.08
CA ARG A 119 7.94 1.79 2.50
C ARG A 119 6.77 0.85 2.73
N LEU A 120 7.04 -0.23 3.44
CA LEU A 120 6.10 -1.31 3.75
C LEU A 120 5.75 -1.26 5.23
N ILE A 121 4.46 -1.23 5.56
CA ILE A 121 3.98 -1.14 6.94
C ILE A 121 2.90 -2.20 7.15
N LYS A 122 3.06 -3.08 8.13
CA LYS A 122 2.00 -4.04 8.51
C LYS A 122 0.80 -3.28 9.09
N SER A 123 -0.39 -3.60 8.59
CA SER A 123 -1.68 -3.21 9.16
C SER A 123 -2.38 -4.43 9.76
N GLU A 124 -3.49 -4.30 10.48
CA GLU A 124 -4.28 -5.45 10.95
C GLU A 124 -4.76 -6.32 9.77
N ASP A 125 -5.32 -5.69 8.73
CA ASP A 125 -5.94 -6.39 7.60
C ASP A 125 -4.98 -6.90 6.51
N GLY A 126 -3.71 -6.47 6.55
CA GLY A 126 -2.74 -6.80 5.51
C GLY A 126 -1.50 -5.93 5.57
N LEU A 127 -1.13 -5.30 4.45
CA LEU A 127 0.08 -4.47 4.32
C LEU A 127 -0.25 -3.16 3.62
N LEU A 128 0.35 -2.07 4.10
CA LEU A 128 0.29 -0.75 3.51
C LEU A 128 1.62 -0.48 2.81
N ILE A 129 1.54 0.02 1.59
CA ILE A 129 2.67 0.24 0.70
C ILE A 129 2.65 1.70 0.28
N TYR A 130 3.69 2.42 0.65
CA TYR A 130 3.93 3.78 0.21
C TYR A 130 5.11 3.75 -0.75
N PHE A 131 5.03 4.49 -1.84
CA PHE A 131 6.16 4.66 -2.71
C PHE A 131 6.24 6.05 -3.33
N GLN A 132 7.46 6.51 -3.51
CA GLN A 132 7.75 7.82 -4.07
C GLN A 132 8.77 7.71 -5.19
N ASP A 133 8.54 8.47 -6.25
CA ASP A 133 9.54 8.68 -7.29
C ASP A 133 10.64 9.61 -6.75
N THR A 134 11.84 9.07 -6.54
CA THR A 134 13.02 9.80 -6.10
C THR A 134 14.01 10.03 -7.25
N THR A 135 13.59 9.85 -8.50
CA THR A 135 14.49 9.91 -9.68
C THR A 135 15.25 11.23 -9.76
N GLU A 136 14.63 12.38 -9.50
CA GLU A 136 15.31 13.69 -9.53
C GLU A 136 16.37 13.79 -8.43
N THR A 137 16.04 13.42 -7.19
CA THR A 137 16.97 13.43 -6.06
C THR A 137 18.14 12.48 -6.31
N SER A 138 17.86 11.28 -6.82
CA SER A 138 18.88 10.26 -7.08
C SER A 138 19.75 10.61 -8.30
N GLN A 139 19.26 11.42 -9.25
CA GLN A 139 20.08 11.97 -10.34
C GLN A 139 21.08 13.01 -9.83
N ILE A 140 20.66 13.95 -8.99
CA ILE A 140 21.54 14.97 -8.39
C ILE A 140 22.61 14.29 -7.54
N ASP A 141 22.20 13.33 -6.70
CA ASP A 141 23.10 12.62 -5.80
C ASP A 141 24.11 11.73 -6.55
N ARG A 142 23.71 11.15 -7.70
CA ARG A 142 24.63 10.43 -8.58
C ARG A 142 25.57 11.33 -9.35
N GLN A 143 25.11 12.48 -9.84
CA GLN A 143 25.99 13.44 -10.51
C GLN A 143 27.08 13.93 -9.54
N LEU A 144 26.69 14.22 -8.30
CA LEU A 144 27.64 14.62 -7.27
C LEU A 144 28.64 13.50 -6.94
N LYS A 145 28.17 12.26 -6.76
CA LYS A 145 29.05 11.09 -6.53
C LYS A 145 29.98 10.80 -7.72
N ALA A 146 29.50 10.94 -8.95
CA ALA A 146 30.30 10.72 -10.15
C ALA A 146 31.41 11.76 -10.29
N GLU A 147 31.15 13.04 -9.99
CA GLU A 147 32.19 14.07 -10.03
C GLU A 147 33.20 13.93 -8.87
N ILE A 148 32.77 13.57 -7.67
CA ILE A 148 33.69 13.24 -6.57
C ILE A 148 34.60 12.06 -6.96
N ALA A 149 34.04 11.00 -7.54
CA ALA A 149 34.82 9.84 -7.97
C ALA A 149 35.85 10.17 -9.06
N LYS A 150 35.50 11.06 -10.01
CA LYS A 150 36.45 11.56 -11.01
C LYS A 150 37.58 12.37 -10.38
N CYS A 151 37.27 13.29 -9.47
CA CYS A 151 38.29 14.05 -8.75
C CYS A 151 39.26 13.14 -7.99
N GLN A 152 38.74 12.13 -7.29
CA GLN A 152 39.56 11.15 -6.57
C GLN A 152 40.45 10.31 -7.50
N GLN A 153 39.98 9.94 -8.69
CA GLN A 153 40.80 9.23 -9.68
C GLN A 153 41.94 10.09 -10.24
N VAL A 154 41.69 11.38 -10.49
CA VAL A 154 42.74 12.32 -10.96
C VAL A 154 43.81 12.50 -9.90
N GLU A 155 43.43 12.72 -8.63
CA GLU A 155 44.38 12.82 -7.52
C GLU A 155 45.22 11.56 -7.33
N ALA A 156 44.59 10.37 -7.41
CA ALA A 156 45.31 9.09 -7.30
C ALA A 156 46.26 8.81 -8.47
N THR A 157 46.01 9.39 -9.64
CA THR A 157 46.89 9.26 -10.81
C THR A 157 48.09 10.20 -10.68
N LEU A 158 47.87 11.43 -10.22
CA LEU A 158 48.94 12.42 -9.97
C LEU A 158 49.91 11.97 -8.86
N GLN A 159 49.44 11.26 -7.84
CA GLN A 159 50.30 10.72 -6.77
C GLN A 159 51.14 9.51 -7.18
N LYS A 160 50.82 8.82 -8.29
CA LYS A 160 51.60 7.68 -8.79
C LYS A 160 52.71 8.09 -9.76
N GLU A 161 52.70 9.33 -10.23
CA GLU A 161 53.70 9.90 -11.15
C GLU A 161 54.81 10.69 -10.42
N GLN A 162 54.75 10.78 -9.09
CA GLN A 162 55.84 11.28 -8.22
C GLN A 162 56.60 10.12 -7.56
#